data_AF-A0A2V8JKI9-F1
#
_entry.id   AF-A0A2V8JKI9-F1
#
_cell.length_a   1.000
_cell.length_b   1.000
_cell.length_c   1.000
_cell.angle_alpha   90.00
_cell.angle_beta   90.00
_cell.angle_gamma   90.00
#
_symmetry.space_group_name_H-M   'P 1'
#
loop_
_entity.id
_entity.type
_entity.pdbx_description
1 polymer ?
#
loop_
_entity_poly.entity_id
_entity_poly.type
_entity_poly.pdbx_seq_one_letter_code
_entity_poly.pdbx_strand_id
1 'polypeptide(L)'
;MTVALVGPLELENVTMPPITGSSNLLASTRCSLLLANVRLAQKRQARILSGSTNLSFPRHSDHNTANGCAFMANEEHLRAAPVWKADWIVTAGLAESLIETSFPSLKPASIRQFAAGWDNTVFLVNDSFIFRFPRRRIAVCLMETEVRLLPWLASQLPLPIPNPCYVGASSSDYPCVFAGYRQISGQTITAANVSDDERRGMARRLARFLAALHAISPDEARMRGAGPDPISRLYATRHKPTAIDRLDSVPESVIPRSLKARLRYLLDALPTIKEPSSGTLVHGDLHGSQLLVSEDAHELAGVIDWGDVHLGDPASDFAVVHSMLPRDCHRDFLEVYGPVEPISWAAAKARAIWHTIAVVIQAVDVGDAATIREAQSCFKRLAED
;
A
#
# COMPACT_ATOMS: atom_id res chain seq x y z
N MET A 1 -6.63 -57.60 -0.91
CA MET A 1 -6.91 -56.62 -1.97
C MET A 1 -6.11 -55.36 -1.66
N THR A 2 -4.82 -55.38 -1.96
CA THR A 2 -4.17 -54.87 -3.18
C THR A 2 -3.74 -53.41 -2.98
N VAL A 3 -2.42 -53.31 -2.84
CA VAL A 3 -1.55 -52.14 -2.73
C VAL A 3 -1.51 -51.37 -4.06
N ALA A 4 -1.36 -50.04 -4.01
CA ALA A 4 -0.59 -49.30 -5.01
C ALA A 4 -0.06 -47.97 -4.45
N LEU A 5 1.21 -48.00 -4.05
CA LEU A 5 2.11 -46.84 -4.01
C LEU A 5 2.45 -46.45 -5.45
N VAL A 6 2.48 -45.16 -5.77
CA VAL A 6 3.20 -44.64 -6.94
C VAL A 6 4.06 -43.47 -6.49
N GLY A 7 5.37 -43.64 -6.69
CA GLY A 7 6.41 -42.67 -6.39
C GLY A 7 6.55 -41.56 -7.45
N PRO A 8 7.63 -40.77 -7.37
CA PRO A 8 7.79 -39.49 -8.06
C PRO A 8 8.08 -39.66 -9.55
N LEU A 9 7.51 -38.78 -10.38
CA LEU A 9 7.85 -38.64 -11.80
C LEU A 9 9.00 -37.64 -11.94
N GLU A 10 10.08 -38.12 -12.56
CA GLU A 10 11.29 -37.39 -12.90
C GLU A 10 11.04 -36.36 -14.02
N LEU A 11 11.84 -35.30 -13.98
CA LEU A 11 11.96 -34.23 -14.96
C LEU A 11 12.56 -34.77 -16.27
N GLU A 12 11.79 -34.75 -17.36
CA GLU A 12 12.34 -34.87 -18.71
C GLU A 12 12.72 -33.48 -19.26
N ASN A 13 14.00 -33.34 -19.58
CA ASN A 13 14.60 -32.21 -20.27
C ASN A 13 14.01 -32.06 -21.69
N VAL A 14 13.26 -30.98 -21.95
CA VAL A 14 12.92 -30.57 -23.32
C VAL A 14 13.90 -29.48 -23.77
N THR A 15 14.90 -29.90 -24.55
CA THR A 15 15.75 -29.02 -25.36
C THR A 15 14.96 -28.43 -26.52
N MET A 16 14.87 -27.10 -26.60
CA MET A 16 14.31 -26.36 -27.74
C MET A 16 15.37 -26.17 -28.85
N PRO A 17 15.02 -26.36 -30.14
CA PRO A 17 15.93 -26.15 -31.26
C PRO A 17 16.09 -24.66 -31.61
N PRO A 18 17.17 -24.27 -32.33
CA PRO A 18 17.51 -22.87 -32.57
C PRO A 18 16.65 -22.27 -33.70
N ILE A 19 16.15 -21.05 -33.51
CA ILE A 19 15.53 -20.28 -34.59
C ILE A 19 16.58 -19.33 -35.18
N THR A 20 17.06 -19.70 -36.35
CA THR A 20 17.86 -18.87 -37.27
C THR A 20 16.97 -17.97 -38.12
N GLY A 21 17.38 -16.70 -38.27
CA GLY A 21 17.14 -15.79 -39.41
C GLY A 21 15.68 -15.46 -39.78
N SER A 22 15.16 -14.24 -39.63
CA SER A 22 15.54 -12.95 -40.24
C SER A 22 14.44 -12.45 -41.18
N SER A 23 13.63 -11.50 -40.71
CA SER A 23 13.13 -10.35 -41.50
C SER A 23 12.18 -9.48 -40.66
N ASN A 24 12.68 -8.37 -40.10
CA ASN A 24 11.99 -7.08 -40.06
C ASN A 24 12.93 -6.03 -39.45
N LEU A 25 13.82 -5.55 -40.33
CA LEU A 25 14.87 -4.58 -40.08
C LEU A 25 14.28 -3.15 -40.11
N LEU A 26 13.36 -2.81 -39.20
CA LEU A 26 12.87 -1.43 -39.02
C LEU A 26 12.62 -1.03 -37.56
N ALA A 27 12.71 -1.96 -36.59
CA ALA A 27 12.56 -1.68 -35.15
C ALA A 27 13.90 -1.45 -34.41
N SER A 28 15.04 -1.85 -35.00
CA SER A 28 16.38 -1.78 -34.37
C SER A 28 17.02 -0.37 -34.43
N THR A 29 16.68 0.44 -35.44
CA THR A 29 17.28 1.76 -35.63
C THR A 29 16.69 2.85 -34.72
N ARG A 30 15.46 2.67 -34.20
CA ARG A 30 14.83 3.62 -33.25
C ARG A 30 15.30 3.47 -31.80
N CYS A 31 15.71 2.27 -31.37
CA CYS A 31 16.33 2.08 -30.04
C CYS A 31 17.76 2.64 -29.97
N SER A 32 18.49 2.60 -31.08
CA SER A 32 19.88 3.07 -31.14
C SER A 32 19.99 4.61 -31.13
N LEU A 33 19.00 5.31 -31.68
CA LEU A 33 18.89 6.78 -31.63
C LEU A 33 18.49 7.30 -30.23
N LEU A 34 17.68 6.54 -29.47
CA LEU A 34 17.31 6.92 -28.10
C LEU A 34 18.49 6.82 -27.13
N LEU A 35 19.33 5.78 -27.27
CA LEU A 35 20.55 5.60 -26.46
C LEU A 35 21.68 6.57 -26.83
N ALA A 36 21.76 7.00 -28.10
CA ALA A 36 22.71 8.02 -28.54
C ALA A 36 22.37 9.42 -27.98
N ASN A 37 21.09 9.76 -27.89
CA ASN A 37 20.63 11.05 -27.35
C ASN A 37 20.83 11.16 -25.83
N VAL A 38 20.68 10.07 -25.08
CA VAL A 38 20.98 10.02 -23.64
C VAL A 38 22.49 10.15 -23.38
N ARG A 39 23.34 9.55 -24.21
CA ARG A 39 24.81 9.70 -24.09
C ARG A 39 25.32 11.10 -24.51
N LEU A 40 24.67 11.77 -25.46
CA LEU A 40 25.01 13.16 -25.83
C LEU A 40 24.59 14.17 -24.77
N ALA A 41 23.46 13.95 -24.08
CA ALA A 41 23.03 14.77 -22.95
C ALA A 41 24.00 14.66 -21.76
N GLN A 42 24.46 13.44 -21.45
CA GLN A 42 25.44 13.20 -20.38
C GLN A 42 26.82 13.81 -20.69
N LYS A 43 27.27 13.79 -21.96
CA LYS A 43 28.54 14.45 -22.36
C LYS A 43 28.47 15.99 -22.35
N ARG A 44 27.29 16.59 -22.57
CA ARG A 44 27.11 18.05 -22.46
C ARG A 44 27.12 18.52 -21.00
N GLN A 45 26.68 17.69 -20.06
CA GLN A 45 26.65 18.02 -18.63
C GLN A 45 28.04 17.91 -17.97
N ALA A 46 28.89 16.99 -18.44
CA ALA A 46 30.28 16.86 -17.98
C ALA A 46 31.20 18.04 -18.39
N ARG A 47 30.84 18.81 -19.43
CA ARG A 47 31.63 19.95 -19.92
C ARG A 47 31.30 21.29 -19.24
N ILE A 48 30.19 21.34 -18.49
CA ILE A 48 29.74 22.51 -17.73
C ILE A 48 30.33 22.50 -16.30
N LEU A 49 30.82 21.34 -15.83
CA LEU A 49 31.40 21.17 -14.47
C LEU A 49 32.93 21.29 -14.41
N SER A 50 33.61 21.55 -15.53
CA SER A 50 35.06 21.78 -15.56
C SER A 50 35.38 23.27 -15.74
N GLY A 51 35.31 24.01 -14.64
CA GLY A 51 35.75 25.41 -14.58
C GLY A 51 36.06 25.83 -13.15
N SER A 52 37.34 25.67 -12.76
CA SER A 52 38.13 26.51 -11.82
C SER A 52 37.58 26.74 -10.39
N THR A 53 38.31 26.63 -9.27
CA THR A 53 39.74 26.55 -8.96
C THR A 53 39.90 26.28 -7.45
N ASN A 54 40.89 25.45 -7.10
CA ASN A 54 41.76 25.44 -5.89
C ASN A 54 41.17 25.75 -4.50
N LEU A 55 41.23 24.74 -3.60
CA LEU A 55 42.16 24.74 -2.45
C LEU A 55 42.25 23.32 -1.81
N SER A 56 43.48 23.02 -1.41
CA SER A 56 44.20 21.80 -1.00
C SER A 56 43.74 20.96 0.23
N PHE A 57 43.70 19.62 0.04
CA PHE A 57 44.24 18.43 0.79
C PHE A 57 44.16 18.27 2.35
N PRO A 58 44.27 17.04 2.95
CA PRO A 58 44.25 15.65 2.41
C PRO A 58 43.46 14.54 3.19
N ARG A 59 43.03 13.50 2.44
CA ARG A 59 43.09 12.01 2.61
C ARG A 59 42.73 11.34 3.95
N HIS A 60 41.73 10.42 3.93
CA HIS A 60 41.98 8.98 3.67
C HIS A 60 40.69 8.12 3.51
N SER A 61 40.69 7.33 2.41
CA SER A 61 40.07 6.01 2.12
C SER A 61 38.58 5.78 2.39
N ASP A 62 37.75 5.64 1.34
CA ASP A 62 37.43 4.39 0.58
C ASP A 62 36.56 3.41 1.38
N HIS A 63 35.48 2.76 0.90
CA HIS A 63 34.74 2.67 -0.35
C HIS A 63 33.42 1.96 0.03
N ASN A 64 32.24 2.42 -0.42
CA ASN A 64 31.31 1.58 -1.19
C ASN A 64 30.14 2.39 -1.75
N THR A 65 29.95 2.31 -3.07
CA THR A 65 28.93 3.02 -3.83
C THR A 65 27.68 2.15 -3.94
N ALA A 66 26.63 2.49 -3.21
CA ALA A 66 25.28 2.02 -3.49
C ALA A 66 24.53 3.16 -4.19
N ASN A 67 24.31 3.02 -5.50
CA ASN A 67 23.37 3.84 -6.26
C ASN A 67 21.94 3.47 -5.81
N GLY A 68 21.50 4.02 -4.68
CA GLY A 68 20.11 4.13 -4.29
C GLY A 68 19.53 5.44 -4.83
N CYS A 69 18.29 5.40 -5.29
CA CYS A 69 17.51 6.59 -5.62
C CYS A 69 17.24 7.38 -4.32
N ALA A 70 18.22 8.13 -3.85
CA ALA A 70 18.10 9.04 -2.72
C ALA A 70 17.71 10.41 -3.26
N PHE A 71 16.42 10.74 -3.19
CA PHE A 71 15.97 12.12 -3.36
C PHE A 71 15.63 12.69 -1.99
N MET A 72 16.53 13.55 -1.49
CA MET A 72 16.19 14.54 -0.48
C MET A 72 15.18 15.51 -1.10
N ALA A 73 13.93 15.43 -0.66
CA ALA A 73 12.96 16.48 -0.93
C ALA A 73 13.37 17.72 -0.13
N ASN A 74 13.63 18.83 -0.81
CA ASN A 74 13.83 20.13 -0.19
C ASN A 74 12.55 20.51 0.60
N GLU A 75 12.67 20.60 1.92
CA GLU A 75 11.53 20.83 2.84
C GLU A 75 10.80 22.17 2.63
N GLU A 76 11.38 23.13 1.91
CA GLU A 76 10.76 24.45 1.70
C GLU A 76 9.58 24.46 0.71
N HIS A 77 9.53 23.55 -0.28
CA HIS A 77 8.42 23.52 -1.26
C HIS A 77 7.15 22.85 -0.73
N LEU A 78 7.21 22.17 0.41
CA LEU A 78 6.09 21.44 1.01
C LEU A 78 5.15 22.32 1.86
N ARG A 79 5.42 23.63 1.98
CA ARG A 79 4.69 24.52 2.92
C ARG A 79 3.48 25.27 2.37
N ALA A 80 3.12 25.14 1.08
CA ALA A 80 2.07 26.00 0.49
C ALA A 80 0.90 25.28 -0.21
N ALA A 81 0.92 23.95 -0.35
CA ALA A 81 -0.19 23.18 -0.90
C ALA A 81 -0.54 22.03 0.05
N PRO A 82 -1.83 21.65 0.18
CA PRO A 82 -2.19 20.48 0.94
C PRO A 82 -1.47 19.26 0.36
N VAL A 83 -0.91 18.40 1.21
CA VAL A 83 -0.07 17.24 0.83
C VAL A 83 -0.82 16.27 -0.12
N TRP A 84 -2.14 16.38 -0.19
CA TRP A 84 -3.08 15.57 -0.97
C TRP A 84 -3.53 16.19 -2.31
N LYS A 85 -2.88 17.27 -2.79
CA LYS A 85 -3.18 17.83 -4.13
C LYS A 85 -2.75 16.84 -5.23
N ALA A 86 -3.62 16.65 -6.22
CA ALA A 86 -3.33 15.79 -7.36
C ALA A 86 -2.34 16.44 -8.33
N ASP A 87 -1.39 15.65 -8.82
CA ASP A 87 -0.49 16.00 -9.92
C ASP A 87 -1.22 15.88 -11.27
N TRP A 88 -2.18 14.95 -11.37
CA TRP A 88 -3.00 14.73 -12.56
C TRP A 88 -4.48 14.66 -12.22
N ILE A 89 -5.31 15.31 -13.05
CA ILE A 89 -6.75 15.19 -12.98
C ILE A 89 -7.18 14.19 -14.05
N VAL A 90 -7.72 13.06 -13.61
CA VAL A 90 -8.29 12.05 -14.50
C VAL A 90 -9.81 12.24 -14.52
N THR A 91 -10.33 12.77 -15.62
CA THR A 91 -11.77 12.95 -15.83
C THR A 91 -12.41 11.64 -16.30
N ALA A 92 -13.74 11.52 -16.17
CA ALA A 92 -14.46 10.34 -16.67
C ALA A 92 -14.24 10.12 -18.18
N GLY A 93 -14.27 11.19 -18.99
CA GLY A 93 -14.03 11.10 -20.44
C GLY A 93 -12.58 10.71 -20.79
N LEU A 94 -11.58 11.15 -20.00
CA LEU A 94 -10.21 10.68 -20.18
C LEU A 94 -10.10 9.19 -19.81
N ALA A 95 -10.68 8.77 -18.69
CA ALA A 95 -10.69 7.38 -18.27
C ALA A 95 -11.36 6.47 -19.32
N GLU A 96 -12.53 6.87 -19.83
CA GLU A 96 -13.24 6.19 -20.93
C GLU A 96 -12.32 6.01 -22.15
N SER A 97 -11.73 7.10 -22.65
CA SER A 97 -10.83 7.06 -23.81
C SER A 97 -9.64 6.12 -23.61
N LEU A 98 -8.99 6.19 -22.43
CA LEU A 98 -7.85 5.34 -22.10
C LEU A 98 -8.24 3.86 -22.02
N ILE A 99 -9.37 3.55 -21.37
CA ILE A 99 -9.88 2.18 -21.21
C ILE A 99 -10.27 1.61 -22.57
N GLU A 100 -11.03 2.36 -23.36
CA GLU A 100 -11.51 1.93 -24.67
C GLU A 100 -10.39 1.74 -25.70
N THR A 101 -9.34 2.57 -25.62
CA THR A 101 -8.16 2.44 -26.47
C THR A 101 -7.31 1.24 -26.06
N SER A 102 -7.12 1.02 -24.75
CA SER A 102 -6.27 -0.05 -24.24
C SER A 102 -6.96 -1.42 -24.26
N PHE A 103 -8.28 -1.45 -24.09
CA PHE A 103 -9.09 -2.65 -23.92
C PHE A 103 -10.37 -2.60 -24.77
N PRO A 104 -10.28 -2.86 -26.09
CA PRO A 104 -11.42 -2.77 -27.00
C PRO A 104 -12.62 -3.65 -26.61
N SER A 105 -12.41 -4.73 -25.85
CA SER A 105 -13.47 -5.62 -25.36
C SER A 105 -14.41 -4.98 -24.33
N LEU A 106 -14.05 -3.82 -23.77
CA LEU A 106 -14.88 -3.10 -22.78
C LEU A 106 -15.81 -2.06 -23.43
N LYS A 107 -15.75 -1.89 -24.75
CA LYS A 107 -16.57 -0.93 -25.50
C LYS A 107 -18.04 -1.39 -25.63
N PRO A 108 -19.02 -0.46 -25.52
CA PRO A 108 -18.87 0.90 -24.97
C PRO A 108 -18.65 0.86 -23.45
N ALA A 109 -17.70 1.66 -22.94
CA ALA A 109 -17.39 1.66 -21.51
C ALA A 109 -18.33 2.60 -20.73
N SER A 110 -19.19 2.04 -19.87
CA SER A 110 -19.96 2.81 -18.89
C SER A 110 -19.06 3.20 -17.73
N ILE A 111 -18.73 4.49 -17.59
CA ILE A 111 -17.85 5.02 -16.55
C ILE A 111 -18.64 5.78 -15.49
N ARG A 112 -18.55 5.33 -14.23
CA ARG A 112 -19.07 6.06 -13.08
C ARG A 112 -17.94 6.35 -12.11
N GLN A 113 -17.77 7.61 -11.72
CA GLN A 113 -16.82 7.93 -10.65
C GLN A 113 -17.26 7.23 -9.36
N PHE A 114 -16.38 6.39 -8.83
CA PHE A 114 -16.67 5.56 -7.67
C PHE A 114 -16.09 6.18 -6.40
N ALA A 115 -14.82 6.60 -6.46
CA ALA A 115 -14.14 7.28 -5.37
C ALA A 115 -12.98 8.13 -5.89
N ALA A 116 -12.50 9.05 -5.06
CA ALA A 116 -11.22 9.71 -5.24
C ALA A 116 -10.42 9.55 -3.95
N GLY A 117 -9.44 8.64 -3.97
CA GLY A 117 -8.51 8.46 -2.86
C GLY A 117 -7.38 9.48 -2.88
N TRP A 118 -6.42 9.32 -1.98
CA TRP A 118 -5.23 10.17 -1.90
C TRP A 118 -4.37 10.00 -3.15
N ASP A 119 -4.18 8.75 -3.57
CA ASP A 119 -3.19 8.38 -4.58
C ASP A 119 -3.80 8.02 -5.93
N ASN A 120 -5.09 7.68 -5.96
CA ASN A 120 -5.77 7.23 -7.18
C ASN A 120 -7.13 7.91 -7.37
N THR A 121 -7.47 8.20 -8.63
CA THR A 121 -8.86 8.40 -9.05
C THR A 121 -9.45 7.04 -9.40
N VAL A 122 -10.65 6.74 -8.89
CA VAL A 122 -11.26 5.40 -8.99
C VAL A 122 -12.59 5.48 -9.72
N PHE A 123 -12.74 4.64 -10.74
CA PHE A 123 -13.96 4.54 -11.54
C PHE A 123 -14.53 3.13 -11.46
N LEU A 124 -15.85 3.02 -11.36
CA LEU A 124 -16.57 1.80 -11.66
C LEU A 124 -16.88 1.76 -13.15
N VAL A 125 -16.56 0.64 -13.78
CA VAL A 125 -16.66 0.42 -15.22
C VAL A 125 -17.54 -0.78 -15.48
N ASN A 126 -18.57 -0.60 -16.31
CA ASN A 126 -19.55 -1.63 -16.68
C ASN A 126 -20.14 -2.37 -15.46
N ASP A 127 -20.33 -1.63 -14.36
CA ASP A 127 -20.86 -2.10 -13.07
C ASP A 127 -20.16 -3.34 -12.47
N SER A 128 -18.96 -3.66 -12.94
CA SER A 128 -18.27 -4.92 -12.59
C SER A 128 -16.78 -4.74 -12.32
N PHE A 129 -16.18 -3.64 -12.80
CA PHE A 129 -14.74 -3.43 -12.71
C PHE A 129 -14.41 -2.13 -12.01
N ILE A 130 -13.48 -2.18 -11.07
CA ILE A 130 -12.87 -1.00 -10.46
C ILE A 130 -11.61 -0.67 -11.25
N PHE A 131 -11.53 0.52 -11.83
CA PHE A 131 -10.32 1.04 -12.46
C PHE A 131 -9.67 2.10 -11.57
N ARG A 132 -8.37 1.95 -11.32
CA ARG A 132 -7.56 2.87 -10.51
C ARG A 132 -6.54 3.57 -11.41
N PHE A 133 -6.54 4.89 -11.35
CA PHE A 133 -5.61 5.75 -12.08
C PHE A 133 -4.78 6.55 -11.08
N PRO A 134 -3.46 6.31 -10.99
CA PRO A 134 -2.55 7.16 -10.23
C PRO A 134 -2.76 8.65 -10.52
N ARG A 135 -3.01 9.43 -9.48
CA ARG A 135 -3.21 10.90 -9.59
C ARG A 135 -2.06 11.70 -8.96
N ARG A 136 -1.07 11.00 -8.38
CA ARG A 136 0.13 11.56 -7.76
C ARG A 136 1.36 10.80 -8.23
N ARG A 137 2.49 11.49 -8.40
CA ARG A 137 3.77 10.89 -8.84
C ARG A 137 4.23 9.76 -7.93
N ILE A 138 4.03 9.91 -6.63
CA ILE A 138 4.38 8.88 -5.64
C ILE A 138 3.61 7.58 -5.85
N ALA A 139 2.37 7.67 -6.36
CA ALA A 139 1.48 6.52 -6.56
C ALA A 139 1.85 5.66 -7.78
N VAL A 140 2.69 6.17 -8.69
CA VAL A 140 3.07 5.44 -9.91
C VAL A 140 3.84 4.17 -9.57
N CYS A 141 4.89 4.30 -8.75
CA CYS A 141 5.67 3.14 -8.31
C CYS A 141 4.83 2.17 -7.48
N LEU A 142 3.87 2.67 -6.69
CA LEU A 142 2.96 1.85 -5.90
C LEU A 142 2.07 1.01 -6.80
N MET A 143 1.47 1.62 -7.83
CA MET A 143 0.64 0.93 -8.82
C MET A 143 1.44 -0.13 -9.59
N GLU A 144 2.68 0.17 -9.98
CA GLU A 144 3.55 -0.78 -10.65
C GLU A 144 3.89 -2.00 -9.78
N THR A 145 4.15 -1.79 -8.49
CA THR A 145 4.36 -2.89 -7.53
C THR A 145 3.10 -3.69 -7.34
N GLU A 146 1.96 -3.03 -7.15
CA GLU A 146 0.67 -3.67 -6.97
C GLU A 146 0.33 -4.61 -8.16
N VAL A 147 0.47 -4.12 -9.40
CA VAL A 147 0.17 -4.89 -10.61
C VAL A 147 1.06 -6.14 -10.75
N ARG A 148 2.32 -6.07 -10.31
CA ARG A 148 3.24 -7.23 -10.36
C ARG A 148 2.99 -8.23 -9.23
N LEU A 149 2.63 -7.74 -8.05
CA LEU A 149 2.57 -8.54 -6.83
C LEU A 149 1.22 -9.25 -6.66
N LEU A 150 0.11 -8.56 -6.92
CA LEU A 150 -1.22 -9.06 -6.58
C LEU A 150 -1.65 -10.34 -7.31
N PRO A 151 -1.35 -10.55 -8.61
CA PRO A 151 -1.71 -11.80 -9.28
C PRO A 151 -1.08 -13.04 -8.61
N TRP A 152 0.13 -12.89 -8.05
CA TRP A 152 0.83 -13.95 -7.33
C TRP A 152 0.35 -14.09 -5.88
N LEU A 153 0.00 -13.00 -5.19
CA LEU A 153 -0.55 -13.06 -3.84
C LEU A 153 -1.98 -13.64 -3.80
N ALA A 154 -2.79 -13.34 -4.81
CA ALA A 154 -4.20 -13.72 -4.82
C ALA A 154 -4.44 -15.25 -4.74
N SER A 155 -3.47 -16.06 -5.18
CA SER A 155 -3.55 -17.53 -5.07
C SER A 155 -3.08 -18.08 -3.73
N GLN A 156 -2.49 -17.26 -2.86
CA GLN A 156 -1.87 -17.68 -1.60
C GLN A 156 -2.65 -17.22 -0.37
N LEU A 157 -3.52 -16.22 -0.52
CA LEU A 157 -4.25 -15.62 0.60
C LEU A 157 -5.64 -16.23 0.77
N PRO A 158 -6.12 -16.41 2.03
CA PRO A 158 -7.39 -17.07 2.31
C PRO A 158 -8.61 -16.15 2.14
N LEU A 159 -8.39 -14.86 1.85
CA LEU A 159 -9.45 -13.89 1.53
C LEU A 159 -9.23 -13.36 0.11
N PRO A 160 -10.32 -13.04 -0.61
CA PRO A 160 -10.24 -12.32 -1.87
C PRO A 160 -9.46 -11.00 -1.72
N ILE A 161 -8.56 -10.76 -2.66
CA ILE A 161 -7.85 -9.48 -2.83
C ILE A 161 -8.02 -9.01 -4.28
N PRO A 162 -7.83 -7.71 -4.59
CA PRO A 162 -7.87 -7.25 -5.97
C PRO A 162 -6.89 -8.04 -6.83
N ASN A 163 -7.35 -8.58 -7.96
CA ASN A 163 -6.49 -9.23 -8.94
C ASN A 163 -6.63 -8.48 -10.26
N PRO A 164 -5.60 -7.73 -10.71
CA PRO A 164 -5.70 -6.90 -11.90
C PRO A 164 -5.92 -7.77 -13.14
N CYS A 165 -7.04 -7.56 -13.82
CA CYS A 165 -7.37 -8.23 -15.08
C CYS A 165 -7.15 -7.34 -16.31
N TYR A 166 -6.93 -6.05 -16.09
CA TYR A 166 -6.57 -5.06 -17.10
C TYR A 166 -5.39 -4.22 -16.61
N VAL A 167 -4.36 -4.06 -17.43
CA VAL A 167 -3.17 -3.25 -17.12
C VAL A 167 -2.88 -2.34 -18.30
N GLY A 168 -3.10 -1.04 -18.10
CA GLY A 168 -2.92 -0.02 -19.11
C GLY A 168 -1.52 0.57 -19.03
N ALA A 169 -0.89 0.76 -20.19
CA ALA A 169 0.42 1.40 -20.28
C ALA A 169 0.31 2.92 -20.24
N SER A 170 1.43 3.58 -19.93
CA SER A 170 1.54 5.03 -20.08
C SER A 170 1.43 5.44 -21.56
N SER A 171 0.88 6.63 -21.78
CA SER A 171 0.70 7.24 -23.10
C SER A 171 1.03 8.74 -23.06
N SER A 172 0.95 9.41 -24.21
CA SER A 172 1.06 10.87 -24.28
C SER A 172 -0.01 11.59 -23.47
N ASP A 173 -1.19 10.98 -23.38
CA ASP A 173 -2.38 11.59 -22.77
C ASP A 173 -2.45 11.28 -21.26
N TYR A 174 -1.76 10.22 -20.83
CA TYR A 174 -1.68 9.82 -19.43
C TYR A 174 -0.36 9.08 -19.12
N PRO A 175 0.56 9.67 -18.34
CA PRO A 175 1.93 9.18 -18.24
C PRO A 175 2.12 8.01 -17.26
N CYS A 176 1.06 7.46 -16.67
CA CYS A 176 1.15 6.45 -15.62
C CYS A 176 0.58 5.10 -16.08
N VAL A 177 1.06 4.02 -15.47
CA VAL A 177 0.36 2.73 -15.50
C VAL A 177 -0.97 2.89 -14.76
N PHE A 178 -2.03 2.28 -15.28
CA PHE A 178 -3.32 2.18 -14.60
C PHE A 178 -3.82 0.73 -14.66
N ALA A 179 -4.73 0.36 -13.77
CA ALA A 179 -5.19 -1.02 -13.68
C ALA A 179 -6.69 -1.14 -13.41
N GLY A 180 -7.28 -2.18 -13.99
CA GLY A 180 -8.67 -2.58 -13.80
C GLY A 180 -8.75 -3.92 -13.09
N TYR A 181 -9.62 -3.99 -12.09
CA TYR A 181 -9.82 -5.14 -11.21
C TYR A 181 -11.28 -5.54 -11.26
N ARG A 182 -11.58 -6.83 -11.17
CA ARG A 182 -12.95 -7.25 -10.88
C ARG A 182 -13.34 -6.71 -9.50
N GLN A 183 -14.50 -6.08 -9.39
CA GLN A 183 -14.99 -5.60 -8.10
C GLN A 183 -15.21 -6.78 -7.16
N ILE A 184 -14.68 -6.67 -5.94
CA ILE A 184 -15.00 -7.59 -4.85
C ILE A 184 -16.29 -7.08 -4.21
N SER A 185 -17.32 -7.91 -4.18
CA SER A 185 -18.60 -7.56 -3.55
C SER A 185 -18.43 -7.40 -2.04
N GLY A 186 -19.10 -6.39 -1.49
CA GLY A 186 -19.09 -6.11 -0.05
C GLY A 186 -19.04 -4.61 0.24
N GLN A 187 -19.18 -4.29 1.52
CA GLN A 187 -19.03 -2.93 2.04
C GLN A 187 -17.81 -2.87 2.96
N THR A 188 -17.15 -1.72 3.02
CA THR A 188 -16.05 -1.56 3.99
C THR A 188 -16.61 -1.59 5.41
N ILE A 189 -15.85 -2.06 6.38
CA ILE A 189 -16.24 -2.06 7.80
C ILE A 189 -16.63 -0.66 8.26
N THR A 190 -15.89 0.37 7.83
CA THR A 190 -16.19 1.78 8.09
C THR A 190 -17.56 2.20 7.54
N ALA A 191 -17.95 1.72 6.36
CA ALA A 191 -19.22 2.06 5.72
C ALA A 191 -20.40 1.24 6.26
N ALA A 192 -20.19 -0.05 6.54
CA ALA A 192 -21.20 -0.98 7.02
C ALA A 192 -21.63 -0.73 8.48
N ASN A 193 -20.86 0.05 9.24
CA ASN A 193 -21.14 0.37 10.64
C ASN A 193 -21.36 -0.90 11.50
N VAL A 194 -20.49 -1.88 11.30
CA VAL A 194 -20.56 -3.19 11.97
C VAL A 194 -20.43 -3.05 13.49
N SER A 195 -21.22 -3.84 14.20
CA SER A 195 -21.26 -3.95 15.65
C SER A 195 -20.02 -4.63 16.22
N ASP A 196 -19.81 -4.47 17.54
CA ASP A 196 -18.72 -5.17 18.23
C ASP A 196 -18.91 -6.70 18.25
N ASP A 197 -20.15 -7.20 18.24
CA ASP A 197 -20.43 -8.64 18.12
C ASP A 197 -20.00 -9.20 16.76
N GLU A 198 -20.29 -8.47 15.67
CA GLU A 198 -19.82 -8.84 14.34
C GLU A 198 -18.29 -8.78 14.25
N ARG A 199 -17.66 -7.73 14.82
CA ARG A 199 -16.19 -7.60 14.88
C ARG A 199 -15.55 -8.77 15.62
N ARG A 200 -16.13 -9.21 16.74
CA ARG A 200 -15.67 -10.42 17.46
C ARG A 200 -15.67 -11.64 16.55
N GLY A 201 -16.71 -11.83 15.76
CA GLY A 201 -16.82 -12.92 14.77
C GLY A 201 -15.71 -12.91 13.70
N MET A 202 -15.11 -11.76 13.41
CA MET A 202 -14.07 -11.60 12.40
C MET A 202 -12.65 -11.94 12.89
N ALA A 203 -12.42 -11.98 14.21
CA ALA A 203 -11.08 -12.05 14.80
C ALA A 203 -10.24 -13.24 14.27
N ARG A 204 -10.80 -14.46 14.30
CA ARG A 204 -10.11 -15.67 13.84
C ARG A 204 -9.85 -15.67 12.32
N ARG A 205 -10.73 -15.06 11.52
CA ARG A 205 -10.59 -15.02 10.06
C ARG A 205 -9.53 -14.00 9.64
N LEU A 206 -9.51 -12.84 10.30
CA LEU A 206 -8.45 -11.85 10.17
C LEU A 206 -7.09 -12.42 10.58
N ALA A 207 -7.03 -13.19 11.68
CA ALA A 207 -5.81 -13.87 12.11
C ALA A 207 -5.26 -14.83 11.06
N ARG A 208 -6.11 -15.67 10.45
CA ARG A 208 -5.70 -16.57 9.35
C ARG A 208 -5.17 -15.80 8.15
N PHE A 209 -5.81 -14.70 7.79
CA PHE A 209 -5.38 -13.85 6.69
C PHE A 209 -4.00 -13.25 6.95
N LEU A 210 -3.79 -12.63 8.12
CA LEU A 210 -2.49 -12.04 8.46
C LEU A 210 -1.40 -13.10 8.63
N ALA A 211 -1.71 -14.27 9.19
CA ALA A 211 -0.76 -15.38 9.27
C ALA A 211 -0.31 -15.84 7.88
N ALA A 212 -1.25 -15.97 6.93
CA ALA A 212 -0.92 -16.33 5.55
C ALA A 212 -0.09 -15.24 4.85
N LEU A 213 -0.43 -13.96 5.03
CA LEU A 213 0.31 -12.84 4.45
C LEU A 213 1.73 -12.75 5.01
N HIS A 214 1.88 -12.83 6.33
CA HIS A 214 3.18 -12.71 6.98
C HIS A 214 4.08 -13.95 6.79
N ALA A 215 3.52 -15.08 6.35
CA ALA A 215 4.27 -16.27 5.97
C ALA A 215 4.82 -16.23 4.53
N ILE A 216 4.43 -15.24 3.73
CA ILE A 216 4.93 -15.08 2.36
C ILE A 216 6.44 -14.87 2.36
N SER A 217 7.14 -15.56 1.45
CA SER A 217 8.59 -15.45 1.29
C SER A 217 9.01 -14.00 1.01
N PRO A 218 9.85 -13.38 1.87
CA PRO A 218 10.33 -12.02 1.66
C PRO A 218 11.18 -11.88 0.40
N ASP A 219 11.91 -12.93 0.05
CA ASP A 219 12.77 -12.93 -1.15
C ASP A 219 11.93 -12.99 -2.42
N GLU A 220 10.87 -13.80 -2.45
CA GLU A 220 9.93 -13.83 -3.59
C GLU A 220 9.19 -12.50 -3.73
N ALA A 221 8.73 -11.92 -2.63
CA ALA A 221 8.10 -10.61 -2.64
C ALA A 221 9.05 -9.52 -3.18
N ARG A 222 10.33 -9.55 -2.77
CA ARG A 222 11.35 -8.60 -3.27
C ARG A 222 11.60 -8.76 -4.76
N MET A 223 11.69 -9.99 -5.27
CA MET A 223 11.83 -10.26 -6.71
C MET A 223 10.67 -9.71 -7.53
N ARG A 224 9.48 -9.55 -6.90
CA ARG A 224 8.27 -8.97 -7.54
C ARG A 224 8.12 -7.47 -7.33
N GLY A 225 9.05 -6.85 -6.62
CA GLY A 225 9.13 -5.40 -6.45
C GLY A 225 8.64 -4.87 -5.11
N ALA A 226 8.37 -5.74 -4.12
CA ALA A 226 8.15 -5.28 -2.75
C ALA A 226 9.45 -4.67 -2.20
N GLY A 227 9.41 -3.36 -1.93
CA GLY A 227 10.51 -2.61 -1.34
C GLY A 227 10.46 -2.57 0.19
N PRO A 228 11.43 -1.91 0.85
CA PRO A 228 11.34 -1.62 2.28
C PRO A 228 10.22 -0.62 2.58
N ASP A 229 9.84 -0.49 3.86
CA ASP A 229 8.90 0.53 4.32
C ASP A 229 9.34 1.96 3.92
N PRO A 230 8.62 2.64 3.01
CA PRO A 230 9.03 3.95 2.49
C PRO A 230 8.81 5.10 3.50
N ILE A 231 8.00 4.91 4.54
CA ILE A 231 7.64 5.98 5.49
C ILE A 231 7.94 5.64 6.94
N SER A 232 8.60 4.51 7.20
CA SER A 232 9.06 4.16 8.54
C SER A 232 7.89 4.17 9.54
N ARG A 233 6.78 3.50 9.22
CA ARG A 233 5.47 3.53 9.87
C ARG A 233 5.48 3.25 11.37
N LEU A 234 6.49 2.51 11.85
CA LEU A 234 6.66 2.17 13.26
C LEU A 234 7.76 2.97 13.98
N TYR A 235 8.48 3.86 13.28
CA TYR A 235 9.52 4.68 13.89
C TYR A 235 8.89 5.78 14.74
N ALA A 236 8.73 5.54 16.05
CA ALA A 236 7.99 6.48 16.89
C ALA A 236 8.70 7.83 17.07
N THR A 237 10.02 7.92 16.92
CA THR A 237 10.74 9.22 16.92
C THR A 237 10.23 10.15 15.82
N ARG A 238 9.75 9.61 14.70
CA ARG A 238 9.12 10.35 13.61
C ARG A 238 7.65 10.63 13.89
N HIS A 239 6.89 9.61 14.28
CA HIS A 239 5.42 9.69 14.28
C HIS A 239 4.83 10.22 15.57
N LYS A 240 5.44 9.95 16.73
CA LYS A 240 4.87 10.30 18.04
C LYS A 240 4.73 11.81 18.25
N PRO A 241 5.74 12.67 17.98
CA PRO A 241 5.58 14.11 18.15
C PRO A 241 4.45 14.67 17.27
N THR A 242 4.47 14.31 15.97
CA THR A 242 3.44 14.72 15.01
C THR A 242 2.05 14.20 15.39
N ALA A 243 1.94 12.98 15.93
CA ALA A 243 0.66 12.44 16.40
C ALA A 243 0.11 13.23 17.60
N ILE A 244 0.97 13.64 18.53
CA ILE A 244 0.57 14.45 19.69
C ILE A 244 0.08 15.83 19.23
N ASP A 245 0.83 16.50 18.36
CA ASP A 245 0.45 17.82 17.81
C ASP A 245 -0.88 17.74 17.04
N ARG A 246 -1.03 16.70 16.22
CA ARG A 246 -2.26 16.42 15.47
C ARG A 246 -3.43 16.09 16.38
N LEU A 247 -3.22 15.34 17.46
CA LEU A 247 -4.27 15.04 18.42
C LEU A 247 -4.82 16.33 19.06
N ASP A 248 -3.95 17.31 19.32
CA ASP A 248 -4.37 18.61 19.83
C ASP A 248 -5.20 19.40 18.81
N SER A 249 -4.87 19.31 17.51
CA SER A 249 -5.62 20.03 16.46
C SER A 249 -7.01 19.45 16.16
N VAL A 250 -7.30 18.19 16.51
CA VAL A 250 -8.63 17.61 16.27
C VAL A 250 -9.69 18.33 17.13
N PRO A 251 -10.83 18.77 16.60
CA PRO A 251 -11.85 19.47 17.41
C PRO A 251 -12.34 18.64 18.61
N GLU A 252 -12.64 19.29 19.74
CA GLU A 252 -13.18 18.60 20.94
C GLU A 252 -14.55 17.95 20.71
N SER A 253 -15.31 18.45 19.73
CA SER A 253 -16.56 17.83 19.26
C SER A 253 -16.34 16.47 18.60
N VAL A 254 -15.12 16.19 18.13
CA VAL A 254 -14.74 14.92 17.52
C VAL A 254 -14.05 14.02 18.55
N ILE A 255 -13.07 14.55 19.28
CA ILE A 255 -12.37 13.82 20.36
C ILE A 255 -12.45 14.63 21.64
N PRO A 256 -13.23 14.20 22.65
CA PRO A 256 -13.33 14.90 23.93
C PRO A 256 -11.97 15.05 24.60
N ARG A 257 -11.79 16.15 25.34
CA ARG A 257 -10.53 16.48 26.03
C ARG A 257 -10.01 15.35 26.94
N SER A 258 -10.91 14.65 27.63
CA SER A 258 -10.55 13.50 28.48
C SER A 258 -9.95 12.34 27.67
N LEU A 259 -10.53 12.05 26.50
CA LEU A 259 -10.05 11.03 25.59
C LEU A 259 -8.71 11.42 24.97
N LYS A 260 -8.53 12.69 24.58
CA LYS A 260 -7.21 13.19 24.13
C LYS A 260 -6.14 13.01 25.20
N ALA A 261 -6.44 13.35 26.46
CA ALA A 261 -5.51 13.18 27.57
C ALA A 261 -5.16 11.69 27.77
N ARG A 262 -6.14 10.78 27.65
CA ARG A 262 -5.90 9.34 27.72
C ARG A 262 -5.01 8.83 26.59
N LEU A 263 -5.30 9.23 25.35
CA LEU A 263 -4.52 8.83 24.18
C LEU A 263 -3.07 9.35 24.25
N ARG A 264 -2.87 10.59 24.73
CA ARG A 264 -1.53 11.13 24.99
C ARG A 264 -0.77 10.30 26.01
N TYR A 265 -1.40 10.03 27.15
CA TYR A 265 -0.80 9.18 28.19
C TYR A 265 -0.41 7.80 27.63
N LEU A 266 -1.26 7.18 26.79
CA LEU A 266 -0.96 5.91 26.15
C LEU A 266 0.23 6.01 25.19
N LEU A 267 0.27 7.01 24.32
CA LEU A 267 1.43 7.25 23.43
C LEU A 267 2.73 7.49 24.22
N ASP A 268 2.63 8.06 25.43
CA ASP A 268 3.75 8.25 26.34
C ASP A 268 4.22 6.99 27.05
N ALA A 269 3.28 6.13 27.44
CA ALA A 269 3.57 4.88 28.13
C ALA A 269 3.98 3.74 27.18
N LEU A 270 3.55 3.76 25.93
CA LEU A 270 3.81 2.67 24.98
C LEU A 270 5.29 2.64 24.57
N PRO A 271 5.94 1.47 24.67
CA PRO A 271 7.31 1.31 24.24
C PRO A 271 7.43 1.46 22.71
N THR A 272 8.60 1.90 22.27
CA THR A 272 8.91 2.15 20.86
C THR A 272 9.93 1.13 20.37
N ILE A 273 9.62 0.49 19.24
CA ILE A 273 10.63 -0.22 18.47
C ILE A 273 11.48 0.81 17.73
N LYS A 274 12.76 0.93 18.11
CA LYS A 274 13.70 1.87 17.49
C LYS A 274 14.11 1.42 16.08
N GLU A 275 14.21 0.11 15.89
CA GLU A 275 14.62 -0.54 14.64
C GLU A 275 13.62 -1.66 14.32
N PRO A 276 12.49 -1.31 13.67
CA PRO A 276 11.51 -2.30 13.24
C PRO A 276 12.12 -3.33 12.30
N SER A 277 11.57 -4.55 12.32
CA SER A 277 11.93 -5.54 11.31
C SER A 277 11.61 -5.01 9.91
N SER A 278 12.40 -5.44 8.93
CA SER A 278 12.17 -5.16 7.50
C SER A 278 11.95 -6.45 6.70
N GLY A 279 11.68 -7.55 7.40
CA GLY A 279 11.75 -8.91 6.86
C GLY A 279 10.42 -9.57 6.57
N THR A 280 9.28 -8.91 6.77
CA THR A 280 7.94 -9.52 6.57
C THR A 280 7.17 -8.77 5.52
N LEU A 281 6.54 -9.47 4.57
CA LEU A 281 5.60 -8.83 3.66
C LEU A 281 4.34 -8.42 4.44
N VAL A 282 4.01 -7.14 4.40
CA VAL A 282 2.87 -6.56 5.11
C VAL A 282 2.00 -5.77 4.14
N HIS A 283 0.72 -5.67 4.46
CA HIS A 283 -0.24 -4.80 3.77
C HIS A 283 0.14 -3.32 3.93
N GLY A 284 0.57 -2.92 5.13
CA GLY A 284 1.16 -1.61 5.42
C GLY A 284 0.14 -0.51 5.76
N ASP A 285 -1.10 -0.66 5.32
CA ASP A 285 -2.21 0.26 5.65
C ASP A 285 -3.52 -0.46 5.98
N LEU A 286 -3.45 -1.53 6.77
CA LEU A 286 -4.64 -2.31 7.08
C LEU A 286 -5.51 -1.64 8.17
N HIS A 287 -6.74 -1.27 7.81
CA HIS A 287 -7.75 -0.73 8.73
C HIS A 287 -9.17 -1.01 8.21
N GLY A 288 -10.21 -0.59 8.96
CA GLY A 288 -11.62 -0.89 8.64
C GLY A 288 -12.09 -0.40 7.26
N SER A 289 -11.44 0.58 6.64
CA SER A 289 -11.81 1.00 5.27
C SER A 289 -11.23 0.10 4.19
N GLN A 290 -10.28 -0.77 4.54
CA GLN A 290 -9.59 -1.70 3.64
C GLN A 290 -10.05 -3.15 3.79
N LEU A 291 -10.97 -3.39 4.72
CA LEU A 291 -11.60 -4.68 4.96
C LEU A 291 -13.06 -4.62 4.49
N LEU A 292 -13.41 -5.52 3.58
CA LEU A 292 -14.77 -5.69 3.09
C LEU A 292 -15.50 -6.75 3.92
N VAL A 293 -16.76 -6.48 4.22
CA VAL A 293 -17.73 -7.44 4.77
C VAL A 293 -18.79 -7.75 3.73
N SER A 294 -19.34 -8.97 3.79
CA SER A 294 -20.48 -9.38 2.97
C SER A 294 -21.70 -8.47 3.23
N GLU A 295 -22.67 -8.47 2.31
CA GLU A 295 -23.86 -7.59 2.40
C GLU A 295 -24.74 -7.86 3.64
N ASP A 296 -24.66 -9.07 4.21
CA ASP A 296 -25.27 -9.45 5.49
C ASP A 296 -24.38 -9.13 6.71
N ALA A 297 -23.25 -8.44 6.51
CA ALA A 297 -22.28 -7.96 7.50
C ALA A 297 -21.63 -9.03 8.41
N HIS A 298 -21.83 -10.32 8.12
CA HIS A 298 -21.41 -11.39 9.03
C HIS A 298 -19.98 -11.90 8.81
N GLU A 299 -19.40 -11.72 7.61
CA GLU A 299 -18.08 -12.28 7.30
C GLU A 299 -17.17 -11.33 6.52
N LEU A 300 -15.85 -11.47 6.73
CA LEU A 300 -14.84 -10.82 5.90
C LEU A 300 -14.89 -11.37 4.46
N ALA A 301 -15.20 -10.49 3.52
CA ALA A 301 -15.36 -10.77 2.11
C ALA A 301 -14.12 -10.45 1.27
N GLY A 302 -13.22 -9.57 1.74
CA GLY A 302 -11.98 -9.27 1.04
C GLY A 302 -11.12 -8.18 1.67
N VAL A 303 -9.90 -8.04 1.16
CA VAL A 303 -8.92 -7.03 1.60
C VAL A 303 -8.47 -6.22 0.39
N ILE A 304 -8.69 -4.91 0.42
CA ILE A 304 -8.45 -3.98 -0.70
C ILE A 304 -7.33 -2.98 -0.38
N ASP A 305 -6.94 -2.20 -1.39
CA ASP A 305 -5.99 -1.09 -1.29
C ASP A 305 -4.55 -1.48 -0.88
N TRP A 306 -3.91 -2.26 -1.75
CA TRP A 306 -2.55 -2.78 -1.57
C TRP A 306 -1.44 -1.82 -2.01
N GLY A 307 -1.75 -0.54 -2.17
CA GLY A 307 -0.77 0.45 -2.65
C GLY A 307 0.43 0.60 -1.71
N ASP A 308 0.22 0.30 -0.43
CA ASP A 308 1.23 0.44 0.63
C ASP A 308 1.96 -0.87 0.98
N VAL A 309 1.78 -1.93 0.17
CA VAL A 309 2.43 -3.22 0.39
C VAL A 309 3.96 -3.10 0.35
N HIS A 310 4.63 -3.64 1.37
CA HIS A 310 6.08 -3.54 1.50
C HIS A 310 6.65 -4.65 2.40
N LEU A 311 7.98 -4.74 2.43
CA LEU A 311 8.73 -5.53 3.39
C LEU A 311 9.02 -4.67 4.63
N GLY A 312 8.45 -5.07 5.76
CA GLY A 312 8.41 -4.32 7.00
C GLY A 312 8.23 -5.21 8.22
N ASP A 313 7.75 -4.59 9.29
CA ASP A 313 7.46 -5.25 10.56
C ASP A 313 5.95 -5.56 10.65
N PRO A 314 5.56 -6.80 10.99
CA PRO A 314 4.15 -7.21 11.05
C PRO A 314 3.31 -6.43 12.08
N ALA A 315 3.95 -5.76 13.05
CA ALA A 315 3.24 -4.86 13.96
C ALA A 315 2.51 -3.71 13.24
N SER A 316 2.93 -3.35 12.03
CA SER A 316 2.20 -2.39 11.20
C SER A 316 0.78 -2.86 10.84
N ASP A 317 0.62 -4.14 10.51
CA ASP A 317 -0.67 -4.74 10.15
C ASP A 317 -1.49 -5.12 11.40
N PHE A 318 -0.85 -5.50 12.52
CA PHE A 318 -1.57 -5.73 13.78
C PHE A 318 -2.28 -4.49 14.33
N ALA A 319 -1.96 -3.29 13.83
CA ALA A 319 -2.69 -2.07 14.17
C ALA A 319 -4.20 -2.19 13.87
N VAL A 320 -4.60 -3.00 12.88
CA VAL A 320 -6.01 -3.28 12.61
C VAL A 320 -6.69 -3.98 13.79
N VAL A 321 -5.97 -4.85 14.52
CA VAL A 321 -6.53 -5.57 15.68
C VAL A 321 -6.88 -4.59 16.78
N HIS A 322 -5.98 -3.65 17.07
CA HIS A 322 -6.21 -2.64 18.10
C HIS A 322 -7.26 -1.59 17.72
N SER A 323 -7.37 -1.25 16.43
CA SER A 323 -8.31 -0.23 15.97
C SER A 323 -9.73 -0.79 15.71
N MET A 324 -9.81 -2.03 15.26
CA MET A 324 -11.05 -2.65 14.79
C MET A 324 -11.66 -3.63 15.78
N LEU A 325 -10.86 -4.51 16.40
CA LEU A 325 -11.39 -5.60 17.21
C LEU A 325 -11.59 -5.18 18.67
N PRO A 326 -12.76 -5.51 19.26
CA PRO A 326 -12.94 -5.46 20.71
C PRO A 326 -11.85 -6.23 21.46
N ARG A 327 -11.41 -5.68 22.59
CA ARG A 327 -10.25 -6.20 23.35
C ARG A 327 -10.42 -7.66 23.80
N ASP A 328 -11.64 -8.03 24.17
CA ASP A 328 -11.99 -9.36 24.65
C ASP A 328 -11.71 -10.47 23.63
N CYS A 329 -11.75 -10.18 22.32
CA CYS A 329 -11.45 -11.14 21.25
C CYS A 329 -10.00 -11.07 20.73
N HIS A 330 -9.13 -10.24 21.29
CA HIS A 330 -7.69 -10.23 20.92
C HIS A 330 -7.04 -11.59 21.21
N ARG A 331 -7.50 -12.29 22.26
CA ARG A 331 -7.04 -13.64 22.58
C ARG A 331 -7.39 -14.63 21.47
N ASP A 332 -8.59 -14.55 20.90
CA ASP A 332 -9.03 -15.44 19.82
C ASP A 332 -8.23 -15.20 18.53
N PHE A 333 -7.86 -13.94 18.27
CA PHE A 333 -6.93 -13.60 17.20
C PHE A 333 -5.56 -14.26 17.43
N LEU A 334 -4.96 -14.07 18.61
CA LEU A 334 -3.62 -14.58 18.94
C LEU A 334 -3.56 -16.11 19.00
N GLU A 335 -4.63 -16.79 19.41
CA GLU A 335 -4.70 -18.25 19.37
C GLU A 335 -4.54 -18.81 17.95
N VAL A 336 -5.04 -18.08 16.95
CA VAL A 336 -5.00 -18.49 15.54
C VAL A 336 -3.75 -17.97 14.83
N TYR A 337 -3.38 -16.72 15.07
CA TYR A 337 -2.20 -16.11 14.44
C TYR A 337 -0.89 -16.68 15.00
N GLY A 338 -0.86 -16.93 16.30
CA GLY A 338 0.34 -17.30 17.06
C GLY A 338 0.78 -16.20 18.03
N PRO A 339 1.74 -16.51 18.93
CA PRO A 339 2.25 -15.54 19.89
C PRO A 339 2.97 -14.39 19.19
N VAL A 340 2.74 -13.18 19.69
CA VAL A 340 3.41 -11.94 19.25
C VAL A 340 4.20 -11.38 20.41
N GLU A 341 5.41 -10.89 20.16
CA GLU A 341 6.22 -10.28 21.21
C GLU A 341 5.51 -9.06 21.82
N PRO A 342 5.55 -8.88 23.16
CA PRO A 342 4.86 -7.78 23.82
C PRO A 342 5.23 -6.39 23.27
N ILE A 343 6.49 -6.22 22.85
CA ILE A 343 6.98 -4.97 22.25
C ILE A 343 6.34 -4.69 20.89
N SER A 344 6.18 -5.70 20.03
CA SER A 344 5.53 -5.60 18.73
C SER A 344 4.02 -5.36 18.87
N TRP A 345 3.38 -6.02 19.83
CA TRP A 345 1.97 -5.78 20.13
C TRP A 345 1.72 -4.35 20.62
N ALA A 346 2.59 -3.83 21.50
CA ALA A 346 2.52 -2.46 21.95
C ALA A 346 2.80 -1.43 20.83
N ALA A 347 3.76 -1.73 19.93
CA ALA A 347 4.04 -0.90 18.77
C ALA A 347 2.86 -0.87 17.79
N ALA A 348 2.16 -1.99 17.60
CA ALA A 348 0.93 -2.07 16.82
C ALA A 348 -0.18 -1.19 17.40
N LYS A 349 -0.33 -1.18 18.72
CA LYS A 349 -1.26 -0.27 19.41
C LYS A 349 -0.89 1.20 19.19
N ALA A 350 0.40 1.55 19.29
CA ALA A 350 0.86 2.91 19.03
C ALA A 350 0.57 3.32 17.57
N ARG A 351 0.82 2.41 16.62
CA ARG A 351 0.46 2.55 15.20
C ARG A 351 -1.01 2.80 14.99
N ALA A 352 -1.88 2.04 15.66
CA ALA A 352 -3.33 2.27 15.59
C ALA A 352 -3.69 3.69 16.05
N ILE A 353 -3.15 4.16 17.17
CA ILE A 353 -3.45 5.51 17.70
C ILE A 353 -3.05 6.60 16.70
N TRP A 354 -1.79 6.65 16.25
CA TRP A 354 -1.35 7.74 15.37
C TRP A 354 -1.95 7.64 13.96
N HIS A 355 -2.26 6.43 13.48
CA HIS A 355 -2.99 6.24 12.23
C HIS A 355 -4.38 6.87 12.31
N THR A 356 -5.14 6.51 13.35
CA THR A 356 -6.51 6.98 13.51
C THR A 356 -6.53 8.50 13.69
N ILE A 357 -5.53 9.09 14.35
CA ILE A 357 -5.35 10.55 14.41
C ILE A 357 -5.14 11.15 13.00
N ALA A 358 -4.28 10.55 12.17
CA ALA A 358 -4.04 11.05 10.82
C ALA A 358 -5.30 10.96 9.94
N VAL A 359 -6.01 9.84 10.01
CA VAL A 359 -7.23 9.58 9.24
C VAL A 359 -8.37 10.50 9.67
N VAL A 360 -8.58 10.69 10.99
CA VAL A 360 -9.69 11.52 11.47
C VAL A 360 -9.52 13.00 11.12
N ILE A 361 -8.28 13.53 11.09
CA ILE A 361 -8.04 14.91 10.66
C ILE A 361 -8.51 15.11 9.23
N GLN A 362 -8.10 14.21 8.35
CA GLN A 362 -8.51 14.29 6.96
C GLN A 362 -10.02 14.11 6.81
N ALA A 363 -10.62 13.19 7.55
CA ALA A 363 -12.07 12.98 7.55
C ALA A 363 -12.85 14.22 8.00
N VAL A 364 -12.35 14.96 9.00
CA VAL A 364 -12.91 16.25 9.42
C VAL A 364 -12.79 17.28 8.31
N ASP A 365 -11.63 17.38 7.66
CA ASP A 365 -11.40 18.36 6.59
C ASP A 365 -12.31 18.14 5.38
N VAL A 366 -12.62 16.88 5.04
CA VAL A 366 -13.47 16.53 3.88
C VAL A 366 -14.93 16.25 4.24
N GLY A 367 -15.29 16.31 5.53
CA GLY A 367 -16.65 16.05 6.00
C GLY A 367 -17.10 14.57 5.92
N ASP A 368 -16.18 13.62 5.99
CA ASP A 368 -16.49 12.18 5.96
C ASP A 368 -17.01 11.71 7.33
N ALA A 369 -18.33 11.77 7.51
CA ALA A 369 -18.99 11.38 8.74
C ALA A 369 -18.82 9.89 9.09
N ALA A 370 -18.65 8.99 8.13
CA ALA A 370 -18.48 7.56 8.40
C ALA A 370 -17.10 7.29 9.00
N THR A 371 -16.06 7.85 8.40
CA THR A 371 -14.69 7.74 8.90
C THR A 371 -14.52 8.44 10.26
N ILE A 372 -15.19 9.59 10.48
CA ILE A 372 -15.20 10.24 11.80
C ILE A 372 -15.81 9.32 12.87
N ARG A 373 -16.98 8.70 12.60
CA ARG A 373 -17.62 7.77 13.55
C ARG A 373 -16.74 6.55 13.84
N GLU A 374 -16.13 5.95 12.80
CA GLU A 374 -15.24 4.80 13.00
C GLU A 374 -13.99 5.20 13.81
N ALA A 375 -13.39 6.36 13.55
CA ALA A 375 -12.27 6.87 14.32
C ALA A 375 -12.64 7.08 15.80
N GLN A 376 -13.82 7.65 16.09
CA GLN A 376 -14.31 7.80 17.46
C GLN A 376 -14.50 6.44 18.16
N SER A 377 -15.03 5.46 17.45
CA SER A 377 -15.21 4.08 17.92
C SER A 377 -13.85 3.43 18.24
N CYS A 378 -12.88 3.59 17.34
CA CYS A 378 -11.49 3.15 17.51
C CYS A 378 -10.84 3.78 18.74
N PHE A 379 -10.93 5.11 18.91
CA PHE A 379 -10.31 5.77 20.06
C PHE A 379 -10.87 5.31 21.40
N LYS A 380 -12.18 5.02 21.47
CA LYS A 380 -12.80 4.45 22.68
C LYS A 380 -12.19 3.08 22.99
N ARG A 381 -12.15 2.16 22.01
CA ARG A 381 -11.51 0.84 22.17
C ARG A 381 -10.05 0.94 22.60
N LEU A 382 -9.28 1.85 21.99
CA LEU A 382 -7.86 2.06 22.33
C LEU A 382 -7.66 2.59 23.76
N ALA A 383 -8.64 3.34 24.28
CA ALA A 383 -8.59 4.02 25.57
C ALA A 383 -9.12 3.18 26.75
N GLU A 384 -9.82 2.07 26.49
CA GLU A 384 -10.36 1.13 27.49
C GLU A 384 -9.29 0.26 28.19
N ASP A 385 -8.05 0.27 27.68
CA ASP A 385 -6.88 -0.36 28.32
C ASP A 385 -6.44 0.37 29.60
#